data_AF-A0A813FMC7-F1
#
_entry.id   AF-A0A813FMC7-F1
#
_cell.length_a   1.000
_cell.length_b   1.000
_cell.length_c   1.000
_cell.angle_alpha   90.00
_cell.angle_beta   90.00
_cell.angle_gamma   90.00
#
_symmetry.space_group_name_H-M   'P 1'
#
loop_
_entity.id
_entity.type
_entity.pdbx_description
1 polymer ?
#
loop_
_entity_poly.entity_id
_entity_poly.type
_entity_poly.pdbx_seq_one_letter_code
_entity_poly.pdbx_strand_id
1 'polypeptide(L)'
;EGDVTESQLADLQRLMDEVPRIEAALKNFLSLRMAEILAPSLGLRGKEDEGEDEEAEEPASSAQLQGCARVLLRALNALELPASVEWGLRNPQGDSEGGLAFMERLGAYKVVQILWKRCKSAGQKPGKMLGLTALRIALPEVVPQLMSDVKASAAAAGATESQLRRFIE
;
A
#
# COMPACT_ATOMS: atom_id res chain seq x y z
N GLU A 1 -3.11 27.15 -7.99
CA GLU A 1 -3.11 25.80 -8.59
C GLU A 1 -2.30 25.89 -9.88
N GLY A 2 -1.29 25.04 -10.07
CA GLY A 2 -0.40 25.14 -11.23
C GLY A 2 -0.99 24.39 -12.43
N ASP A 3 -0.80 24.95 -13.64
CA ASP A 3 -1.29 24.37 -14.89
C ASP A 3 -0.91 22.89 -15.04
N VAL A 4 -1.88 22.10 -15.47
CA VAL A 4 -1.73 20.68 -15.80
C VAL A 4 -1.32 20.60 -17.27
N THR A 5 -0.19 19.98 -17.56
CA THR A 5 0.30 19.80 -18.94
C THR A 5 -0.55 18.78 -19.71
N GLU A 6 -0.49 18.80 -21.04
CA GLU A 6 -1.20 17.82 -21.88
C GLU A 6 -0.78 16.37 -21.59
N SER A 7 0.51 16.14 -21.35
CA SER A 7 1.03 14.83 -20.88
C SER A 7 0.38 14.41 -19.56
N GLN A 8 0.23 15.34 -18.61
CA GLN A 8 -0.41 15.04 -17.33
C GLN A 8 -1.91 14.75 -17.49
N LEU A 9 -2.61 15.38 -18.44
CA LEU A 9 -4.01 15.06 -18.76
C LEU A 9 -4.16 13.63 -19.29
N ALA A 10 -3.27 13.20 -20.19
CA ALA A 10 -3.24 11.83 -20.69
C ALA A 10 -2.98 10.83 -19.55
N ASP A 11 -2.04 11.14 -18.65
CA ASP A 11 -1.78 10.31 -17.49
C ASP A 11 -2.96 10.25 -16.50
N LEU A 12 -3.70 11.35 -16.30
CA LEU A 12 -4.89 11.34 -15.44
C LEU A 12 -5.91 10.30 -15.93
N GLN A 13 -6.20 10.28 -17.23
CA GLN A 13 -7.13 9.31 -17.80
C GLN A 13 -6.61 7.89 -17.67
N ARG A 14 -5.34 7.65 -18.04
CA ARG A 14 -4.69 6.34 -17.91
C ARG A 14 -4.78 5.80 -16.48
N LEU A 15 -4.51 6.64 -15.48
CA LEU A 15 -4.59 6.27 -14.06
C LEU A 15 -6.03 6.02 -13.59
N MET A 16 -7.00 6.78 -14.11
CA MET A 16 -8.41 6.54 -13.85
C MET A 16 -8.90 5.22 -14.43
N ASP A 17 -8.26 4.69 -15.47
CA ASP A 17 -8.62 3.42 -16.08
C ASP A 17 -7.86 2.21 -15.49
N GLU A 18 -6.91 2.43 -14.56
CA GLU A 18 -6.12 1.35 -13.97
C GLU A 18 -6.98 0.34 -13.19
N VAL A 19 -6.82 -0.93 -13.56
CA VAL A 19 -7.36 -2.09 -12.84
C VAL A 19 -6.25 -3.09 -12.54
N PRO A 20 -6.31 -3.82 -11.41
CA PRO A 20 -7.31 -3.73 -10.35
C PRO A 20 -7.20 -2.42 -9.53
N ARG A 21 -8.33 -1.99 -8.95
CA ARG A 21 -8.34 -0.94 -7.93
C ARG A 21 -7.66 -1.43 -6.65
N ILE A 22 -7.15 -0.53 -5.82
CA ILE A 22 -6.45 -0.88 -4.57
C ILE A 22 -7.27 -1.86 -3.71
N GLU A 23 -8.57 -1.61 -3.51
CA GLU A 23 -9.43 -2.49 -2.72
C GLU A 23 -9.52 -3.91 -3.30
N ALA A 24 -9.59 -4.03 -4.64
CA ALA A 24 -9.63 -5.33 -5.31
C ALA A 24 -8.26 -6.04 -5.24
N ALA A 25 -7.17 -5.29 -5.44
CA ALA A 25 -5.81 -5.81 -5.29
C ALA A 25 -5.57 -6.35 -3.87
N LEU A 26 -6.04 -5.62 -2.85
CA LEU A 26 -5.93 -6.05 -1.45
C LEU A 26 -6.72 -7.32 -1.15
N LYS A 27 -7.90 -7.50 -1.75
CA LYS A 27 -8.68 -8.76 -1.62
C LYS A 27 -7.95 -9.94 -2.25
N ASN A 28 -7.32 -9.73 -3.41
CA ASN A 28 -6.51 -10.76 -4.06
C ASN A 28 -5.30 -11.12 -3.19
N PHE A 29 -4.58 -10.12 -2.66
CA PHE A 29 -3.47 -10.34 -1.73
C PHE A 29 -3.92 -11.08 -0.46
N LEU A 30 -5.03 -10.67 0.15
CA LEU A 30 -5.59 -11.35 1.32
C LEU A 30 -5.90 -12.83 1.04
N SER A 31 -6.46 -13.13 -0.14
CA SER A 31 -6.77 -14.50 -0.55
C SER A 31 -5.49 -15.35 -0.68
N LEU A 32 -4.42 -14.75 -1.23
CA LEU A 32 -3.11 -15.39 -1.28
C LEU A 32 -2.56 -15.66 0.13
N ARG A 33 -2.59 -14.68 1.04
CA ARG A 33 -2.11 -14.86 2.42
C ARG A 33 -2.91 -15.93 3.18
N MET A 34 -4.21 -16.01 2.97
CA MET A 34 -5.04 -17.09 3.55
C MET A 34 -4.65 -18.46 2.99
N ALA A 35 -4.40 -18.56 1.68
CA ALA A 35 -3.98 -19.80 1.04
C ALA A 35 -2.60 -20.26 1.54
N GLU A 36 -1.66 -19.34 1.74
CA GLU A 36 -0.33 -19.63 2.30
C GLU A 36 -0.39 -20.27 3.69
N ILE A 37 -1.37 -19.90 4.52
CA ILE A 37 -1.57 -20.48 5.85
C ILE A 37 -2.17 -21.88 5.78
N LEU A 38 -2.92 -22.19 4.73
CA LEU A 38 -3.48 -23.52 4.48
C LEU A 38 -2.48 -24.46 3.78
N ALA A 39 -1.45 -23.93 3.10
CA ALA A 39 -0.50 -24.76 2.34
C ALA A 39 0.26 -25.80 3.20
N PRO A 40 0.71 -25.49 4.45
CA PRO A 40 1.30 -26.49 5.35
C PRO A 40 0.34 -27.61 5.73
N SER A 41 -0.93 -27.29 6.01
CA SER A 41 -1.93 -28.29 6.41
C SER A 41 -2.40 -29.18 5.25
N LEU A 42 -2.17 -28.75 4.01
CA LEU A 42 -2.45 -29.50 2.80
C LEU A 42 -1.25 -30.33 2.30
N GLY A 43 -0.12 -30.32 3.01
CA GLY A 43 1.09 -31.05 2.60
C GLY A 43 1.73 -30.52 1.32
N LEU A 44 1.47 -29.24 0.97
CA LEU A 44 1.94 -28.61 -0.25
C LEU A 44 3.29 -27.89 -0.10
N ARG A 45 3.80 -27.73 1.13
CA ARG A 45 5.16 -27.25 1.38
C ARG A 45 6.12 -28.44 1.31
N GLY A 46 7.02 -28.43 0.32
CA GLY A 46 8.14 -29.36 0.26
C GLY A 46 8.96 -29.30 1.56
N LYS A 47 9.43 -30.47 2.01
CA LYS A 47 10.29 -30.64 3.19
C LYS A 47 11.65 -29.97 2.98
N GLU A 48 11.75 -28.66 3.12
CA GLU A 48 13.04 -27.96 3.15
C GLU A 48 12.91 -26.76 4.11
N ASP A 49 13.11 -27.01 5.40
CA ASP A 49 13.97 -26.24 6.32
C ASP A 49 13.64 -26.66 7.77
N GLU A 50 14.45 -27.58 8.32
CA GLU A 50 14.61 -27.75 9.76
C GLU A 50 15.80 -26.86 10.16
N GLY A 51 15.51 -25.65 10.61
CA GLY A 51 16.50 -24.66 11.05
C GLY A 51 15.97 -23.80 12.19
N GLU A 52 16.25 -24.26 13.41
CA GLU A 52 16.54 -23.53 14.66
C GLU A 52 15.71 -22.27 15.04
N ASP A 53 14.90 -22.43 16.11
CA ASP A 53 14.65 -21.49 17.20
C ASP A 53 14.29 -20.01 16.86
N GLU A 54 13.28 -19.79 16.02
CA GLU A 54 12.35 -18.68 16.25
C GLU A 54 11.16 -19.23 17.05
N GLU A 55 10.82 -18.62 18.19
CA GLU A 55 9.58 -18.93 18.92
C GLU A 55 8.45 -19.05 17.89
N ALA A 56 7.90 -20.26 17.75
CA ALA A 56 6.94 -20.56 16.70
C ALA A 56 5.65 -19.77 16.93
N GLU A 57 5.63 -18.51 16.52
CA GLU A 57 4.46 -17.66 16.59
C GLU A 57 3.35 -18.30 15.77
N GLU A 58 2.19 -18.45 16.39
CA GLU A 58 1.05 -19.04 15.74
C GLU A 58 0.70 -18.25 14.46
N PRO A 59 0.51 -18.94 13.32
CA PRO A 59 0.13 -18.29 12.08
C PRO A 59 -1.18 -17.52 12.28
N ALA A 60 -1.26 -16.33 11.70
CA ALA A 60 -2.46 -15.50 11.81
C ALA A 60 -3.70 -16.26 11.29
N SER A 61 -4.77 -16.28 12.08
CA SER A 61 -6.06 -16.77 11.61
C SER A 61 -6.59 -15.95 10.43
N SER A 62 -7.51 -16.54 9.65
CA SER A 62 -8.21 -15.81 8.58
C SER A 62 -8.87 -14.51 9.06
N ALA A 63 -9.38 -14.50 10.31
CA ALA A 63 -9.97 -13.31 10.91
C ALA A 63 -8.92 -12.21 11.19
N GLN A 64 -7.76 -12.59 11.69
CA GLN A 64 -6.62 -11.68 11.91
C GLN A 64 -6.13 -11.06 10.60
N LEU A 65 -5.95 -11.87 9.54
CA LEU A 65 -5.57 -11.37 8.22
C LEU A 65 -6.61 -10.39 7.65
N GLN A 66 -7.90 -10.67 7.80
CA GLN A 66 -8.98 -9.75 7.39
C GLN A 66 -8.92 -8.44 8.19
N GLY A 67 -8.59 -8.51 9.47
CA GLY A 67 -8.37 -7.36 10.34
C GLY A 67 -7.21 -6.50 9.87
N CYS A 68 -6.04 -7.10 9.59
CA CYS A 68 -4.87 -6.41 9.05
C CYS A 68 -5.20 -5.71 7.71
N ALA A 69 -5.86 -6.40 6.78
CA ALA A 69 -6.30 -5.82 5.52
C ALA A 69 -7.23 -4.62 5.73
N ARG A 70 -8.18 -4.70 6.67
CA ARG A 70 -9.11 -3.62 6.98
C ARG A 70 -8.40 -2.39 7.55
N VAL A 71 -7.44 -2.59 8.46
CA VAL A 71 -6.64 -1.52 9.04
C VAL A 71 -5.82 -0.83 7.95
N LEU A 72 -5.13 -1.59 7.10
CA LEU A 72 -4.36 -1.05 5.97
C LEU A 72 -5.24 -0.25 5.00
N LEU A 73 -6.38 -0.80 4.59
CA LEU A 73 -7.31 -0.12 3.68
C LEU A 73 -7.91 1.15 4.31
N ARG A 74 -8.19 1.12 5.61
CA ARG A 74 -8.67 2.30 6.34
C ARG A 74 -7.60 3.39 6.35
N ALA A 75 -6.36 3.05 6.66
CA ALA A 75 -5.24 3.99 6.68
C ALA A 75 -4.98 4.58 5.28
N LEU A 76 -4.96 3.75 4.24
CA LEU A 76 -4.89 4.20 2.84
C LEU A 76 -6.00 5.20 2.50
N ASN A 77 -7.25 4.90 2.84
CA ASN A 77 -8.35 5.83 2.52
C ASN A 77 -8.32 7.12 3.36
N ALA A 78 -7.71 7.08 4.54
CA ALA A 78 -7.57 8.24 5.41
C ALA A 78 -6.37 9.13 5.03
N LEU A 79 -5.35 8.58 4.36
CA LEU A 79 -4.13 9.28 3.97
C LEU A 79 -4.43 10.59 3.23
N GLU A 80 -3.77 11.65 3.66
CA GLU A 80 -3.58 12.89 2.89
C GLU A 80 -2.19 12.84 2.27
N LEU A 81 -2.10 12.90 0.95
CA LEU A 81 -0.81 12.96 0.28
C LEU A 81 -0.24 14.38 0.41
N PRO A 82 1.04 14.52 0.83
CA PRO A 82 1.67 15.82 0.96
C PRO A 82 1.76 16.55 -0.38
N ALA A 83 2.08 17.84 -0.33
CA ALA A 83 2.30 18.62 -1.54
C ALA A 83 3.44 18.01 -2.37
N SER A 84 3.33 17.99 -3.71
CA SER A 84 4.41 17.47 -4.58
C SER A 84 5.79 18.07 -4.29
N VAL A 85 5.86 19.37 -3.96
CA VAL A 85 7.11 20.03 -3.56
C VAL A 85 7.65 19.45 -2.25
N GLU A 86 6.81 19.32 -1.23
CA GLU A 86 7.17 18.73 0.07
C GLU A 86 7.60 17.26 -0.09
N TRP A 87 6.88 16.50 -0.91
CA TRP A 87 7.23 15.12 -1.21
C TRP A 87 8.58 15.01 -1.90
N GLY A 88 8.87 15.88 -2.88
CA GLY A 88 10.16 15.92 -3.58
C GLY A 88 11.33 16.27 -2.66
N LEU A 89 11.11 17.14 -1.67
CA LEU A 89 12.13 17.44 -0.65
C LEU A 89 12.44 16.24 0.26
N ARG A 90 11.42 15.43 0.60
CA ARG A 90 11.58 14.21 1.40
C ARG A 90 12.12 13.02 0.59
N ASN A 91 11.95 13.04 -0.73
CA ASN A 91 12.35 11.97 -1.65
C ASN A 91 13.28 12.53 -2.74
N PRO A 92 14.49 13.00 -2.36
CA PRO A 92 15.41 13.64 -3.29
C PRO A 92 15.82 12.70 -4.43
N GLN A 93 16.44 13.28 -5.46
CA GLN A 93 17.06 12.51 -6.53
C GLN A 93 18.13 11.58 -5.93
N GLY A 94 18.06 10.29 -6.25
CA GLY A 94 19.08 9.33 -5.82
C GLY A 94 20.37 9.46 -6.63
N ASP A 95 21.50 9.01 -6.07
CA ASP A 95 22.82 9.10 -6.71
C ASP A 95 22.88 8.39 -8.09
N SER A 96 22.08 7.34 -8.27
CA SER A 96 21.97 6.58 -9.52
C SER A 96 20.80 7.02 -10.41
N GLU A 97 19.95 7.94 -9.96
CA GLU A 97 18.77 8.39 -10.69
C GLU A 97 19.15 9.55 -11.62
N GLY A 98 18.85 9.44 -12.91
CA GLY A 98 19.03 10.54 -13.85
C GLY A 98 18.03 11.67 -13.60
N GLY A 99 18.41 12.92 -13.89
CA GLY A 99 17.54 14.08 -13.66
C GLY A 99 16.20 14.00 -14.38
N LEU A 100 16.16 13.41 -15.59
CA LEU A 100 14.91 13.17 -16.31
C LEU A 100 14.02 12.15 -15.58
N ALA A 101 14.59 11.05 -15.10
CA ALA A 101 13.84 10.04 -14.34
C ALA A 101 13.28 10.62 -13.03
N PHE A 102 14.05 11.48 -12.35
CA PHE A 102 13.57 12.20 -11.17
C PHE A 102 12.36 13.10 -11.50
N MET A 103 12.43 13.86 -12.59
CA MET A 103 11.33 14.74 -13.03
C MET A 103 10.09 13.95 -13.45
N GLU A 104 10.26 12.80 -14.11
CA GLU A 104 9.17 11.88 -14.45
C GLU A 104 8.51 11.31 -13.19
N ARG A 105 9.31 10.88 -12.21
CA ARG A 105 8.81 10.40 -10.90
C ARG A 105 8.04 11.48 -10.16
N LEU A 106 8.56 12.70 -10.10
CA LEU A 106 7.89 13.83 -9.47
C LEU A 106 6.60 14.22 -10.22
N GLY A 107 6.63 14.15 -11.56
CA GLY A 107 5.45 14.35 -12.42
C GLY A 107 4.36 13.33 -12.13
N ALA A 108 4.69 12.04 -12.11
CA ALA A 108 3.77 10.95 -11.78
C ALA A 108 3.17 11.12 -10.37
N TYR A 109 4.00 11.51 -9.40
CA TYR A 109 3.53 11.83 -8.06
C TYR A 109 2.50 12.96 -8.07
N LYS A 110 2.79 14.07 -8.75
CA LYS A 110 1.87 15.21 -8.82
C LYS A 110 0.51 14.80 -9.41
N VAL A 111 0.50 13.99 -10.47
CA VAL A 111 -0.74 13.50 -11.08
C VAL A 111 -1.54 12.64 -10.09
N VAL A 112 -0.89 11.70 -9.42
CA VAL A 112 -1.56 10.86 -8.39
C VAL A 112 -2.08 11.72 -7.25
N GLN A 113 -1.31 12.69 -6.78
CA GLN A 113 -1.70 13.61 -5.70
C GLN A 113 -2.97 14.40 -6.07
N ILE A 114 -3.06 14.90 -7.31
CA ILE A 114 -4.24 15.61 -7.83
C ILE A 114 -5.46 14.68 -7.85
N LEU A 115 -5.33 13.46 -8.39
CA LEU A 115 -6.41 12.48 -8.41
C LEU A 115 -6.85 12.09 -7.01
N TRP A 116 -5.90 11.88 -6.10
CA TRP A 116 -6.15 11.52 -4.71
C TRP A 116 -7.00 12.59 -4.02
N LYS A 117 -6.56 13.87 -4.12
CA LYS A 117 -7.30 15.01 -3.58
C LYS A 117 -8.68 15.11 -4.20
N ARG A 118 -8.79 14.98 -5.53
CA ARG A 118 -10.09 15.02 -6.23
C ARG A 118 -11.04 13.91 -5.76
N CYS A 119 -10.54 12.69 -5.56
CA CYS A 119 -11.32 11.59 -5.03
C CYS A 119 -11.87 11.95 -3.64
N LYS A 120 -11.02 12.42 -2.72
CA LYS A 120 -11.43 12.78 -1.36
C LYS A 120 -12.39 13.96 -1.34
N SER A 121 -12.14 15.02 -2.11
CA SER A 121 -13.04 16.17 -2.23
C SER A 121 -14.40 15.80 -2.80
N ALA A 122 -14.49 14.76 -3.64
CA ALA A 122 -15.74 14.21 -4.14
C ALA A 122 -16.42 13.21 -3.17
N GLY A 123 -15.91 13.05 -1.93
CA GLY A 123 -16.41 12.07 -0.96
C GLY A 123 -16.12 10.61 -1.35
N GLN A 124 -15.29 10.39 -2.36
CA GLN A 124 -14.90 9.05 -2.82
C GLN A 124 -13.67 8.55 -2.08
N LYS A 125 -13.58 7.23 -1.94
CA LYS A 125 -12.44 6.57 -1.30
C LYS A 125 -11.35 6.30 -2.34
N PRO A 126 -10.11 6.81 -2.16
CA PRO A 126 -9.01 6.55 -3.10
C PRO A 126 -8.82 5.05 -3.39
N GLY A 127 -8.99 4.19 -2.37
CA GLY A 127 -8.85 2.75 -2.52
C GLY A 127 -9.86 2.10 -3.47
N LYS A 128 -10.99 2.75 -3.73
CA LYS A 128 -12.01 2.30 -4.70
C LYS A 128 -11.79 2.88 -6.10
N MET A 129 -11.17 4.05 -6.19
CA MET A 129 -11.07 4.83 -7.42
C MET A 129 -9.75 4.66 -8.14
N LEU A 130 -8.67 4.36 -7.41
CA LEU A 130 -7.31 4.36 -7.95
C LEU A 130 -6.72 2.95 -7.93
N GLY A 131 -5.72 2.74 -8.79
CA GLY A 131 -5.07 1.45 -9.02
C GLY A 131 -3.65 1.35 -8.47
N LEU A 132 -2.84 0.52 -9.14
CA LEU A 132 -1.50 0.14 -8.71
C LEU A 132 -0.55 1.33 -8.61
N THR A 133 -0.57 2.28 -9.55
CA THR A 133 0.38 3.39 -9.53
C THR A 133 0.14 4.26 -8.29
N ALA A 134 -1.12 4.50 -7.94
CA ALA A 134 -1.44 5.22 -6.72
C ALA A 134 -1.06 4.45 -5.45
N LEU A 135 -1.22 3.12 -5.44
CA LEU A 135 -0.80 2.28 -4.33
C LEU A 135 0.71 2.35 -4.07
N ARG A 136 1.52 2.30 -5.13
CA ARG A 136 2.99 2.37 -5.03
C ARG A 136 3.46 3.67 -4.38
N ILE A 137 2.71 4.75 -4.54
CA ILE A 137 3.00 6.05 -3.92
C ILE A 137 2.46 6.12 -2.49
N ALA A 138 1.24 5.64 -2.27
CA ALA A 138 0.55 5.78 -0.98
C ALA A 138 1.04 4.79 0.08
N LEU A 139 1.44 3.58 -0.31
CA LEU A 139 1.84 2.54 0.63
C LEU A 139 3.07 2.95 1.46
N PRO A 140 4.18 3.46 0.87
CA PRO A 140 5.33 3.94 1.64
C PRO A 140 5.01 5.08 2.60
N GLU A 141 3.96 5.87 2.35
CA GLU A 141 3.53 6.94 3.26
C GLU A 141 2.66 6.42 4.41
N VAL A 142 1.91 5.33 4.18
CA VAL A 142 1.00 4.73 5.18
C VAL A 142 1.71 3.78 6.13
N VAL A 143 2.67 2.99 5.64
CA VAL A 143 3.35 1.98 6.46
C VAL A 143 4.02 2.60 7.69
N PRO A 144 4.81 3.69 7.59
CA PRO A 144 5.40 4.34 8.76
C PRO A 144 4.36 4.85 9.77
N GLN A 145 3.19 5.31 9.31
CA GLN A 145 2.11 5.77 10.18
C GLN A 145 1.54 4.61 11.00
N LEU A 146 1.29 3.46 10.35
CA LEU A 146 0.85 2.24 11.02
C LEU A 146 1.91 1.72 12.00
N MET A 147 3.19 1.81 11.63
CA MET A 147 4.29 1.31 12.45
C MET A 147 4.65 2.23 13.63
N SER A 148 4.34 3.54 13.55
CA SER A 148 4.59 4.47 14.65
C SER A 148 3.79 4.16 15.93
N ASP A 149 2.63 3.50 15.77
CA ASP A 149 1.84 2.92 16.85
C ASP A 149 1.34 1.53 16.41
N VAL A 150 2.32 0.64 16.21
CA VAL A 150 2.07 -0.74 15.77
C VAL A 150 1.15 -1.48 16.75
N LYS A 151 1.25 -1.18 18.06
CA LYS A 151 0.44 -1.79 19.11
C LYS A 151 -1.03 -1.43 18.93
N ALA A 152 -1.37 -0.15 18.77
CA ALA A 152 -2.76 0.25 18.53
C ALA A 152 -3.28 -0.27 17.19
N SER A 153 -2.44 -0.26 16.15
CA SER A 153 -2.80 -0.77 14.83
C SER A 153 -3.08 -2.28 14.85
N ALA A 154 -2.27 -3.06 15.56
CA ALA A 154 -2.43 -4.50 15.73
C ALA A 154 -3.68 -4.83 16.56
N ALA A 155 -3.90 -4.09 17.66
CA ALA A 155 -5.12 -4.22 18.46
C ALA A 155 -6.38 -3.92 17.63
N ALA A 156 -6.36 -2.88 16.79
CA ALA A 156 -7.47 -2.55 15.88
C ALA A 156 -7.69 -3.62 14.79
N ALA A 157 -6.63 -4.35 14.40
CA ALA A 157 -6.70 -5.50 13.52
C ALA A 157 -7.16 -6.79 14.24
N GLY A 158 -7.17 -6.82 15.57
CA GLY A 158 -7.38 -8.05 16.34
C GLY A 158 -6.24 -9.06 16.17
N ALA A 159 -5.03 -8.58 15.87
CA ALA A 159 -3.83 -9.38 15.59
C ALA A 159 -2.68 -8.99 16.54
N THR A 160 -1.60 -9.77 16.56
CA THR A 160 -0.35 -9.38 17.23
C THR A 160 0.43 -8.36 16.40
N GLU A 161 1.38 -7.65 17.02
CA GLU A 161 2.26 -6.71 16.32
C GLU A 161 3.06 -7.40 15.20
N SER A 162 3.60 -8.59 15.48
CA SER A 162 4.32 -9.39 14.49
C SER A 162 3.43 -9.82 13.33
N GLN A 163 2.20 -10.30 13.61
CA GLN A 163 1.25 -10.66 12.55
C GLN A 163 0.90 -9.48 11.65
N LEU A 164 0.73 -8.27 12.22
CA LEU A 164 0.49 -7.07 11.44
C LEU A 164 1.69 -6.68 10.58
N ARG A 165 2.92 -6.72 11.14
CA ARG A 165 4.16 -6.44 10.40
C ARG A 165 4.31 -7.39 9.22
N ARG A 166 4.20 -8.69 9.47
CA ARG A 166 4.27 -9.74 8.45
C ARG A 166 3.17 -9.63 7.39
N PHE A 167 2.01 -9.04 7.70
CA PHE A 167 0.98 -8.79 6.68
C PHE A 167 1.36 -7.64 5.73
N ILE A 168 2.10 -6.65 6.22
CA ILE A 168 2.40 -5.40 5.51
C ILE A 168 3.74 -5.45 4.77
N GLU A 169 4.74 -6.10 5.36
CA GLU A 169 6.10 -6.33 4.84
C GLU A 169 6.15 -7.56 3.92
#